data_AF-A0A932HUN6-F1
#
_entry.id   AF-A0A932HUN6-F1
#
_cell.length_a   1.000
_cell.length_b   1.000
_cell.length_c   1.000
_cell.angle_alpha   90.00
_cell.angle_beta   90.00
_cell.angle_gamma   90.00
#
_symmetry.space_group_name_H-M   'P 1'
#
loop_
_entity.id
_entity.type
_entity.pdbx_description
1 polymer ?
#
loop_
_entity_poly.entity_id
_entity_poly.type
_entity_poly.pdbx_seq_one_letter_code
_entity_poly.pdbx_strand_id
1 'polypeptide(L)'
;MKIYFSIGLTVVSVIVSSAQDRSDRPLPDPHKHVVEVHKRPWITDLAPEVTFAILDGSVADIRDSVLSPNGQWLAFVFSTQDEWARVGLEDTRSGKRYQLVNLPLAYRPVNDIAWIDSAHLTFDRWSQPHHGMHYVVDVGNNRLLLAAPFPDEFFLRQQRDTVH
;
A
#
# COMPACT_ATOMS: atom_id res chain seq x y z
N MET A 1 52.46 -1.09 45.39
CA MET A 1 51.10 -1.55 45.02
C MET A 1 50.71 -0.83 43.72
N LYS A 2 50.66 -1.55 42.59
CA LYS A 2 50.34 -0.97 41.27
C LYS A 2 48.94 -1.45 40.86
N ILE A 3 48.02 -0.51 40.65
CA ILE A 3 46.66 -0.77 40.19
C ILE A 3 46.67 -0.59 38.68
N TYR A 4 46.31 -1.64 37.94
CA TYR A 4 46.10 -1.60 36.50
C TYR A 4 44.60 -1.41 36.24
N PHE A 5 44.24 -0.31 35.57
CA PHE A 5 42.90 -0.12 35.02
C PHE A 5 42.85 -0.71 33.61
N SER A 6 42.00 -1.70 33.40
CA SER A 6 41.68 -2.24 32.08
C SER A 6 40.40 -1.55 31.59
N ILE A 7 40.51 -0.71 30.57
CA ILE A 7 39.36 -0.12 29.88
C ILE A 7 38.85 -1.17 28.89
N GLY A 8 37.72 -1.80 29.21
CA GLY A 8 37.00 -2.68 28.30
C GLY A 8 36.32 -1.87 27.21
N LEU A 9 36.79 -1.98 25.97
CA LEU A 9 36.16 -1.39 24.80
C LEU A 9 35.03 -2.33 24.33
N THR A 10 33.78 -2.01 24.63
CA THR A 10 32.63 -2.73 24.09
C THR A 10 32.36 -2.26 22.67
N VAL A 11 32.72 -3.06 21.67
CA VAL A 11 32.35 -2.83 20.27
C VAL A 11 30.89 -3.25 20.10
N VAL A 12 29.99 -2.28 19.98
CA VAL A 12 28.60 -2.53 19.57
C VAL A 12 28.57 -2.58 18.04
N SER A 13 28.56 -3.79 17.48
CA SER A 13 28.32 -3.98 16.05
C SER A 13 26.84 -3.73 15.75
N VAL A 14 26.54 -2.56 15.18
CA VAL A 14 25.23 -2.30 14.57
C VAL A 14 25.18 -3.10 13.28
N ILE A 15 24.49 -4.24 13.29
CA ILE A 15 24.14 -4.96 12.06
C ILE A 15 23.01 -4.16 11.41
N VAL A 16 23.37 -3.22 10.54
CA VAL A 16 22.43 -2.63 9.59
C VAL A 16 22.12 -3.75 8.59
N SER A 17 21.05 -4.50 8.84
CA SER A 17 20.53 -5.42 7.84
C SER A 17 20.01 -4.56 6.69
N SER A 18 20.81 -4.42 5.63
CA SER A 18 20.32 -3.92 4.36
C SER A 18 19.26 -4.92 3.90
N ALA A 19 17.99 -4.56 4.07
CA ALA A 19 16.88 -5.16 3.36
C ALA A 19 17.16 -4.91 1.88
N GLN A 20 17.93 -5.82 1.29
CA GLN A 20 18.41 -5.73 -0.07
C GLN A 20 17.22 -5.98 -0.97
N ASP A 21 16.62 -4.85 -1.32
CA ASP A 21 15.79 -4.55 -2.46
C ASP A 21 15.39 -5.76 -3.32
N ARG A 22 14.23 -6.33 -3.03
CA ARG A 22 13.56 -7.30 -3.92
C ARG A 22 12.93 -6.61 -5.14
N SER A 23 13.13 -5.30 -5.39
CA SER A 23 12.27 -4.51 -6.27
C SER A 23 12.64 -4.40 -7.76
N ASP A 24 13.64 -5.13 -8.28
CA ASP A 24 14.00 -4.98 -9.69
C ASP A 24 13.06 -5.71 -10.67
N ARG A 25 12.15 -6.56 -10.18
CA ARG A 25 11.10 -7.13 -11.04
C ARG A 25 9.86 -6.22 -11.00
N PRO A 26 9.30 -5.84 -12.16
CA PRO A 26 8.02 -5.15 -12.21
C PRO A 26 6.96 -5.96 -11.47
N LEU A 27 6.20 -5.30 -10.60
CA LEU A 27 5.02 -5.91 -10.01
C LEU A 27 3.97 -6.13 -11.13
N PRO A 28 3.27 -7.27 -11.17
CA PRO A 28 2.16 -7.43 -12.10
C PRO A 28 1.00 -6.50 -11.74
N ASP A 29 0.30 -5.96 -12.73
CA ASP A 29 -0.91 -5.17 -12.55
C ASP A 29 -2.16 -6.07 -12.63
N PRO A 30 -2.78 -6.44 -11.50
CA PRO A 30 -3.96 -7.30 -11.49
C PRO A 30 -5.22 -6.60 -12.04
N HIS A 31 -5.26 -5.27 -12.07
CA HIS A 31 -6.42 -4.50 -12.54
C HIS A 31 -6.36 -4.25 -14.06
N LYS A 32 -5.20 -4.52 -14.69
CA LYS A 32 -5.00 -4.44 -16.14
C LYS A 32 -5.30 -3.05 -16.68
N HIS A 33 -4.71 -2.03 -16.07
CA HIS A 33 -4.82 -0.65 -16.52
C HIS A 33 -4.36 -0.51 -17.98
N VAL A 34 -4.99 0.42 -18.70
CA VAL A 34 -4.65 0.76 -20.09
C VAL A 34 -3.33 1.52 -20.23
N VAL A 35 -2.71 1.87 -19.10
CA VAL A 35 -1.40 2.52 -19.00
C VAL A 35 -0.51 1.74 -18.04
N GLU A 36 0.80 1.84 -18.22
CA GLU A 36 1.80 1.21 -17.35
C GLU A 36 1.85 1.89 -15.97
N VAL A 37 1.06 1.40 -15.01
CA VAL A 37 1.00 1.95 -13.64
C VAL A 37 2.18 1.52 -12.75
N HIS A 38 2.84 0.40 -13.05
CA HIS A 38 3.93 -0.16 -12.23
C HIS A 38 5.35 0.19 -12.71
N LYS A 39 5.47 1.03 -13.75
CA LYS A 39 6.75 1.45 -14.29
C LYS A 39 7.32 2.65 -13.51
N ARG A 40 8.64 2.68 -13.28
CA ARG A 40 9.33 3.89 -12.77
C ARG A 40 9.03 5.09 -13.70
N PRO A 41 8.87 6.32 -13.18
CA PRO A 41 9.27 6.82 -11.86
C PRO A 41 8.17 6.80 -10.78
N TRP A 42 7.01 6.19 -11.03
CA TRP A 42 5.85 6.24 -10.11
C TRP A 42 6.00 5.39 -8.83
N ILE A 43 7.21 4.89 -8.54
CA ILE A 43 7.60 4.33 -7.24
C ILE A 43 8.00 5.53 -6.37
N THR A 44 7.25 5.82 -5.32
CA THR A 44 7.29 7.16 -4.71
C THR A 44 7.53 7.16 -3.21
N ASP A 45 8.23 8.21 -2.77
CA ASP A 45 8.22 8.81 -1.44
C ASP A 45 7.23 10.01 -1.37
N LEU A 46 6.10 9.96 -2.10
CA LEU A 46 5.09 11.04 -2.11
C LEU A 46 4.18 11.04 -0.89
N ALA A 47 4.21 9.96 -0.10
CA ALA A 47 3.43 9.83 1.12
C ALA A 47 4.13 8.86 2.10
N PRO A 48 5.34 9.19 2.59
CA PRO A 48 6.07 8.36 3.57
C PRO A 48 5.28 8.09 4.84
N GLU A 49 4.32 8.94 5.16
CA GLU A 49 3.41 8.82 6.29
C GLU A 49 2.34 7.73 6.12
N VAL A 50 2.17 7.17 4.92
CA VAL A 50 1.19 6.10 4.67
C VAL A 50 1.61 4.83 5.36
N THR A 51 0.74 4.37 6.26
CA THR A 51 1.04 3.25 7.15
C THR A 51 -0.25 2.58 7.61
N PHE A 52 -0.14 1.37 8.13
CA PHE A 52 -1.19 0.67 8.84
C PHE A 52 -1.17 1.04 10.33
N ALA A 53 -2.26 1.62 10.80
CA ALA A 53 -2.51 1.84 12.23
C ALA A 53 -3.43 0.74 12.77
N ILE A 54 -3.38 0.47 14.08
CA ILE A 54 -4.31 -0.47 14.72
C ILE A 54 -5.74 0.04 14.52
N LEU A 55 -6.63 -0.87 14.13
CA LEU A 55 -8.05 -0.60 13.97
C LEU A 55 -8.79 -1.12 15.19
N ASP A 56 -9.03 -0.22 16.15
CA ASP A 56 -9.80 -0.49 17.36
C ASP A 56 -11.28 -0.17 17.14
N GLY A 57 -12.15 -0.97 17.76
CA GLY A 57 -13.60 -0.79 17.70
C GLY A 57 -14.30 -1.55 16.57
N SER A 58 -15.62 -1.41 16.54
CA SER A 58 -16.46 -2.01 15.51
C SER A 58 -16.39 -1.21 14.22
N VAL A 59 -16.14 -1.90 13.11
CA VAL A 59 -16.30 -1.33 11.76
C VAL A 59 -17.71 -1.63 11.23
N ALA A 60 -18.25 -0.72 10.42
CA ALA A 60 -19.49 -0.92 9.70
C ALA A 60 -19.19 -1.22 8.23
N ASP A 61 -20.16 -1.84 7.54
CA ASP A 61 -20.16 -1.97 6.08
C ASP A 61 -18.86 -2.56 5.49
N ILE A 62 -18.42 -3.69 6.05
CA ILE A 62 -17.30 -4.43 5.47
C ILE A 62 -17.75 -4.97 4.11
N ARG A 63 -16.99 -4.65 3.07
CA ARG A 63 -17.16 -5.11 1.69
C ARG A 63 -15.82 -5.46 1.06
N ASP A 64 -15.87 -6.02 -0.15
CA ASP A 64 -14.70 -6.26 -1.01
C ASP A 64 -13.54 -6.91 -0.26
N SER A 65 -13.77 -8.09 0.34
CA SER A 65 -12.76 -8.78 1.15
C SER A 65 -11.96 -9.79 0.33
N VAL A 66 -10.63 -9.74 0.44
CA VAL A 66 -9.71 -10.59 -0.34
C VAL A 66 -8.59 -11.14 0.54
N LEU A 67 -8.48 -12.47 0.58
CA LEU A 67 -7.44 -13.18 1.32
C LEU A 67 -6.12 -13.19 0.55
N SER A 68 -5.00 -12.97 1.24
CA SER A 68 -3.67 -13.05 0.64
C SER A 68 -3.38 -14.47 0.16
N PRO A 69 -2.52 -14.67 -0.87
CA PRO A 69 -2.23 -16.01 -1.41
C PRO A 69 -1.70 -17.01 -0.38
N ASN A 70 -0.97 -16.54 0.63
CA ASN A 70 -0.46 -17.37 1.73
C ASN A 70 -1.45 -17.51 2.91
N GLY A 71 -2.64 -16.91 2.82
CA GLY A 71 -3.68 -16.96 3.83
C GLY A 71 -3.39 -16.15 5.10
N GLN A 72 -2.31 -15.38 5.17
CA GLN A 72 -1.92 -14.67 6.39
C GLN A 72 -2.75 -13.41 6.63
N TRP A 73 -3.17 -12.72 5.58
CA TRP A 73 -3.81 -11.42 5.66
C TRP A 73 -5.15 -11.43 4.93
N LEU A 74 -6.20 -10.93 5.59
CA LEU A 74 -7.45 -10.59 4.93
C LEU A 74 -7.49 -9.08 4.73
N ALA A 75 -7.50 -8.63 3.48
CA ALA A 75 -7.73 -7.23 3.16
C ALA A 75 -9.22 -6.99 2.91
N PHE A 76 -9.73 -5.82 3.29
CA PHE A 76 -11.14 -5.49 3.13
C PHE A 76 -11.35 -3.99 3.01
N VAL A 77 -12.49 -3.59 2.48
CA VAL A 77 -12.95 -2.21 2.49
C VAL A 77 -14.00 -2.06 3.58
N PHE A 78 -13.94 -0.98 4.36
CA PHE A 78 -14.94 -0.69 5.39
C PHE A 78 -15.23 0.81 5.44
N SER A 79 -16.34 1.17 6.08
CA SER A 79 -16.68 2.57 6.36
C SER A 79 -16.81 2.78 7.86
N THR A 80 -16.50 3.98 8.34
CA THR A 80 -16.84 4.41 9.70
C THR A 80 -18.02 5.40 9.62
N GLN A 81 -18.62 5.74 10.76
CA GLN A 81 -19.74 6.68 10.77
C GLN A 81 -19.35 8.06 10.23
N ASP A 82 -18.07 8.44 10.38
CA ASP A 82 -17.57 9.77 10.07
C ASP A 82 -16.71 9.81 8.80
N GLU A 83 -16.40 8.66 8.20
CA GLU A 83 -15.43 8.58 7.12
C GLU A 83 -15.89 7.71 5.94
N TRP A 84 -15.53 8.17 4.74
CA TRP A 84 -15.65 7.43 3.49
C TRP A 84 -14.80 6.15 3.52
N ALA A 85 -15.11 5.23 2.60
CA ALA A 85 -14.45 3.93 2.46
C ALA A 85 -12.93 3.93 2.73
N ARG A 86 -12.49 3.06 3.63
CA ARG A 86 -11.13 2.83 4.11
C ARG A 86 -10.66 1.43 3.72
N VAL A 87 -9.35 1.23 3.64
CA VAL A 87 -8.73 -0.09 3.48
C VAL A 87 -8.35 -0.63 4.84
N GLY A 88 -8.85 -1.81 5.18
CA GLY A 88 -8.51 -2.57 6.37
C GLY A 88 -7.68 -3.81 6.05
N LEU A 89 -6.93 -4.26 7.05
CA LEU A 89 -6.23 -5.54 7.07
C LEU A 89 -6.56 -6.28 8.36
N GLU A 90 -6.70 -7.59 8.28
CA GLU A 90 -6.78 -8.48 9.44
C GLU A 90 -5.67 -9.54 9.33
N ASP A 91 -4.87 -9.66 10.39
CA ASP A 91 -4.01 -10.82 10.60
C ASP A 91 -4.91 -12.00 10.95
N THR A 92 -5.05 -12.95 10.02
CA THR A 92 -5.97 -14.09 10.13
C THR A 92 -5.65 -15.02 11.29
N ARG A 93 -4.41 -15.01 11.78
CA ARG A 93 -3.97 -15.86 12.89
C ARG A 93 -4.34 -15.23 14.23
N SER A 94 -4.09 -13.94 14.38
CA SER A 94 -4.32 -13.23 15.65
C SER A 94 -5.70 -12.57 15.74
N GLY A 95 -6.40 -12.42 14.61
CA GLY A 95 -7.63 -11.62 14.49
C GLY A 95 -7.39 -10.11 14.64
N LYS A 96 -6.13 -9.67 14.73
CA LYS A 96 -5.81 -8.26 14.93
C LYS A 96 -6.06 -7.48 13.65
N ARG A 97 -6.76 -6.35 13.77
CA ARG A 97 -7.13 -5.50 12.65
C ARG A 97 -6.31 -4.22 12.59
N TYR A 98 -6.14 -3.74 11.37
CA TYR A 98 -5.40 -2.56 11.02
C TYR A 98 -6.16 -1.78 9.95
N GLN A 99 -5.92 -0.48 9.88
CA GLN A 99 -6.44 0.39 8.85
C GLN A 99 -5.29 1.16 8.18
N LEU A 100 -5.37 1.31 6.87
CA LEU A 100 -4.45 2.15 6.14
C LEU A 100 -4.79 3.63 6.40
N VAL A 101 -3.84 4.37 6.97
CA VAL A 101 -4.00 5.78 7.32
C VAL A 101 -3.08 6.67 6.48
N ASN A 102 -3.35 7.97 6.51
CA ASN A 102 -2.60 9.02 5.82
C ASN A 102 -2.52 8.85 4.30
N LEU A 103 -3.40 8.05 3.69
CA LEU A 103 -3.44 7.93 2.25
C LEU A 103 -3.85 9.27 1.63
N PRO A 104 -3.10 9.80 0.65
CA PRO A 104 -3.52 10.98 -0.09
C PRO A 104 -4.94 10.83 -0.63
N LEU A 105 -5.67 11.94 -0.69
CA LEU A 105 -7.02 11.99 -1.26
C LEU A 105 -8.02 11.06 -0.53
N ALA A 106 -7.99 11.09 0.81
CA ALA A 106 -8.81 10.25 1.71
C ALA A 106 -10.34 10.32 1.53
N TYR A 107 -10.84 11.29 0.78
CA TYR A 107 -12.28 11.48 0.50
C TYR A 107 -12.77 10.71 -0.74
N ARG A 108 -11.88 10.00 -1.45
CA ARG A 108 -12.23 9.30 -2.69
C ARG A 108 -12.62 7.84 -2.43
N PRO A 109 -13.61 7.30 -3.17
CA PRO A 109 -14.01 5.90 -3.03
C PRO A 109 -12.84 4.94 -3.29
N VAL A 110 -12.72 3.92 -2.44
CA VAL A 110 -11.83 2.77 -2.65
C VAL A 110 -12.58 1.72 -3.46
N ASN A 111 -11.92 1.21 -4.51
CA ASN A 111 -12.40 0.13 -5.36
C ASN A 111 -11.27 -0.88 -5.65
N ASP A 112 -11.66 -2.03 -6.18
CA ASP A 112 -10.77 -3.02 -6.81
C ASP A 112 -9.59 -3.41 -5.91
N ILE A 113 -9.88 -3.86 -4.69
CA ILE A 113 -8.81 -4.36 -3.81
C ILE A 113 -8.36 -5.75 -4.26
N ALA A 114 -7.05 -5.94 -4.45
CA ALA A 114 -6.46 -7.18 -4.90
C ALA A 114 -5.06 -7.41 -4.33
N TRP A 115 -4.68 -8.67 -4.16
CA TRP A 115 -3.30 -9.03 -3.83
C TRP A 115 -2.50 -9.25 -5.11
N ILE A 116 -1.36 -8.57 -5.24
CA ILE A 116 -0.37 -8.83 -6.28
C ILE A 116 0.39 -10.12 -5.96
N ASP A 117 0.79 -10.26 -4.69
CA ASP A 117 1.39 -11.46 -4.12
C ASP A 117 1.06 -11.54 -2.62
N SER A 118 1.82 -12.30 -1.83
CA SER A 118 1.58 -12.46 -0.39
C SER A 118 1.99 -11.26 0.48
N ALA A 119 2.67 -10.27 -0.08
CA ALA A 119 3.20 -9.11 0.63
C ALA A 119 2.65 -7.78 0.10
N HIS A 120 2.20 -7.75 -1.16
CA HIS A 120 1.80 -6.52 -1.84
C HIS A 120 0.29 -6.49 -2.10
N LEU A 121 -0.36 -5.51 -1.47
CA LEU A 121 -1.77 -5.20 -1.66
C LEU A 121 -1.90 -4.03 -2.63
N THR A 122 -2.87 -4.11 -3.53
CA THR A 122 -3.21 -3.03 -4.44
C THR A 122 -4.70 -2.70 -4.40
N PHE A 123 -5.03 -1.46 -4.75
CA PHE A 123 -6.39 -0.94 -4.83
C PHE A 123 -6.39 0.37 -5.60
N ASP A 124 -7.58 0.76 -6.09
CA ASP A 124 -7.77 1.99 -6.84
C ASP A 124 -8.62 3.01 -6.08
N ARG A 125 -8.39 4.29 -6.36
CA ARG A 125 -9.28 5.39 -5.95
C ARG A 125 -9.65 6.28 -7.12
N TRP A 126 -10.94 6.39 -7.39
CA TRP A 126 -11.45 7.19 -8.51
C TRP A 126 -11.62 8.67 -8.14
N SER A 127 -11.20 9.55 -9.05
CA SER A 127 -11.18 11.02 -8.88
C SER A 127 -12.48 11.72 -9.24
N GLN A 128 -13.09 11.24 -10.33
CA GLN A 128 -14.12 11.84 -11.21
C GLN A 128 -13.80 11.38 -12.65
N PRO A 129 -14.77 11.38 -13.57
CA PRO A 129 -15.31 10.17 -14.22
C PRO A 129 -14.30 9.32 -15.00
N HIS A 130 -13.14 9.86 -15.32
CA HIS A 130 -12.18 9.24 -16.23
C HIS A 130 -10.75 9.15 -15.70
N HIS A 131 -10.51 9.46 -14.42
CA HIS A 131 -9.17 9.32 -13.81
C HIS A 131 -9.23 8.70 -12.42
N GLY A 132 -8.30 7.79 -12.14
CA GLY A 132 -8.06 7.20 -10.83
C GLY A 132 -6.60 7.32 -10.38
N MET A 133 -6.37 6.91 -9.14
CA MET A 133 -5.06 6.67 -8.56
C MET A 133 -4.96 5.20 -8.20
N HIS A 134 -3.93 4.53 -8.72
CA HIS A 134 -3.58 3.16 -8.42
C HIS A 134 -2.55 3.13 -7.30
N TYR A 135 -2.79 2.35 -6.25
CA TYR A 135 -1.90 2.25 -5.10
C TYR A 135 -1.34 0.83 -4.97
N VAL A 136 -0.08 0.73 -4.55
CA VAL A 136 0.51 -0.54 -4.08
C VAL A 136 1.15 -0.32 -2.73
N VAL A 137 0.76 -1.14 -1.76
CA VAL A 137 1.26 -1.11 -0.38
C VAL A 137 2.02 -2.39 -0.09
N ASP A 138 3.20 -2.25 0.50
CA ASP A 138 3.97 -3.33 1.08
C ASP A 138 3.48 -3.55 2.51
N VAL A 139 2.68 -4.60 2.70
CA VAL A 139 2.07 -4.94 3.98
C VAL A 139 3.12 -5.39 4.99
N GLY A 140 4.15 -6.10 4.54
CA GLY A 140 5.21 -6.61 5.41
C GLY A 140 6.11 -5.50 5.97
N ASN A 141 6.45 -4.51 5.14
CA ASN A 141 7.25 -3.36 5.54
C ASN A 141 6.43 -2.13 5.93
N ASN A 142 5.10 -2.26 5.96
CA ASN A 142 4.18 -1.23 6.41
C ASN A 142 4.37 0.13 5.73
N ARG A 143 4.48 0.13 4.40
CA ARG A 143 4.77 1.34 3.62
C ARG A 143 4.08 1.33 2.26
N LEU A 144 3.79 2.51 1.74
CA LEU A 144 3.39 2.68 0.35
C LEU A 144 4.60 2.46 -0.58
N LEU A 145 4.42 1.67 -1.64
CA LEU A 145 5.42 1.48 -2.70
C LEU A 145 5.15 2.36 -3.92
N LEU A 146 3.88 2.50 -4.28
CA LEU A 146 3.47 3.10 -5.54
C LEU A 146 2.16 3.88 -5.38
N ALA A 147 2.11 5.04 -6.01
CA ALA A 147 0.89 5.78 -6.28
C ALA A 147 0.97 6.33 -7.71
N ALA A 148 0.20 5.76 -8.63
CA ALA A 148 0.26 6.10 -10.04
C ALA A 148 -1.11 6.59 -10.54
N PRO A 149 -1.20 7.75 -11.22
CA PRO A 149 -2.44 8.17 -11.86
C PRO A 149 -2.73 7.28 -13.08
N PHE A 150 -4.00 6.98 -13.32
CA PHE A 150 -4.44 6.28 -14.54
C PHE A 150 -5.72 6.90 -15.11
N PRO A 151 -5.82 7.03 -16.45
CA PRO A 151 -7.08 7.38 -17.10
C PRO A 151 -7.92 6.12 -17.40
N ASP A 152 -9.20 6.32 -17.71
CA ASP A 152 -10.02 5.29 -18.35
C ASP A 152 -9.86 5.29 -19.88
N GLU A 153 -10.48 4.30 -20.54
CA GLU A 153 -10.47 4.21 -22.01
C GLU A 153 -11.15 5.41 -22.69
N PHE A 154 -12.20 5.96 -22.09
CA PHE A 154 -12.98 7.02 -22.69
C PHE A 154 -12.14 8.29 -22.85
N PHE A 155 -11.40 8.68 -21.82
CA PHE A 155 -10.51 9.83 -21.88
C PHE A 155 -9.37 9.64 -22.88
N LEU A 156 -8.78 8.45 -22.94
CA LEU A 156 -7.74 8.15 -23.93
C LEU A 156 -8.26 8.26 -25.37
N ARG A 157 -9.51 7.86 -25.63
CA ARG A 157 -10.14 8.04 -26.96
C ARG A 157 -10.34 9.51 -27.28
N GLN A 158 -10.88 10.30 -26.34
CA GLN A 158 -11.07 11.74 -26.55
C GLN A 158 -9.76 12.44 -26.93
N GLN A 159 -8.65 12.13 -26.26
CA GLN A 159 -7.35 12.74 -26.56
C GLN A 159 -6.82 12.40 -27.96
N ARG A 160 -7.13 11.22 -28.50
CA ARG A 160 -6.75 10.87 -29.88
C ARG A 160 -7.55 11.68 -30.89
N ASP A 161 -8.83 11.88 -30.62
CA ASP A 161 -9.76 12.54 -31.54
C ASP A 161 -9.60 14.07 -31.56
N THR A 162 -8.97 14.68 -30.55
CA THR A 162 -8.73 16.14 -30.50
C THR A 162 -7.45 16.62 -31.21
N VAL A 163 -6.62 15.71 -31.75
CA VAL A 163 -5.33 16.05 -32.39
C VAL A 163 -5.45 16.15 -33.93
N HIS A 164 -6.64 16.41 -34.45
CA HIS A 164 -6.91 16.59 -35.88
C HIS A 164 -7.41 17.99 -36.22
#